data_AF-A0A2T4V2U0-F1
#
_entry.id   AF-A0A2T4V2U0-F1
#
_cell.length_a   1.000
_cell.length_b   1.000
_cell.length_c   1.000
_cell.angle_alpha   90.00
_cell.angle_beta   90.00
_cell.angle_gamma   90.00
#
_symmetry.space_group_name_H-M   'P 1'
#
loop_
_entity.id
_entity.type
_entity.pdbx_description
1 polymer ?
#
loop_
_entity_poly.entity_id
_entity_poly.type
_entity_poly.pdbx_seq_one_letter_code
_entity_poly.pdbx_strand_id
1 'polypeptide(L)'
;MRAASLALLTLALVGCPKQMETRVAGSDDDQLTTYEARLEELRSRGEAGNLSCSDRCTLSTQTCAVSEDLCGVVARHPERTDLPPRCARARESCAETTERCTRCETR
;
A
#
# COMPACT_ATOMS: atom_id res chain seq x y z
N MET A 1 35.05 -63.23 -2.72
CA MET A 1 35.50 -62.09 -3.57
C MET A 1 34.54 -60.94 -3.28
N ARG A 2 34.87 -59.98 -2.39
CA ARG A 2 35.35 -58.60 -2.70
C ARG A 2 34.45 -57.93 -3.76
N ALA A 3 33.77 -56.79 -3.56
CA ALA A 3 33.96 -55.59 -2.73
C ALA A 3 32.56 -54.97 -2.46
N ALA A 4 32.21 -54.44 -1.29
CA ALA A 4 32.66 -53.20 -0.65
C ALA A 4 32.53 -51.93 -1.52
N SER A 5 31.51 -51.13 -1.16
CA SER A 5 31.48 -49.65 -1.15
C SER A 5 31.59 -48.87 -2.46
N LEU A 6 30.58 -48.03 -2.75
CA LEU A 6 30.78 -46.62 -3.07
C LEU A 6 29.46 -45.84 -3.03
N ALA A 7 29.33 -45.05 -1.97
CA ALA A 7 28.38 -43.95 -1.86
C ALA A 7 28.80 -42.81 -2.81
N LEU A 8 27.86 -42.35 -3.63
CA LEU A 8 27.86 -41.08 -4.37
C LEU A 8 26.39 -40.64 -4.31
N LEU A 9 25.92 -39.82 -3.37
CA LEU A 9 26.30 -38.42 -3.10
C LEU A 9 26.31 -37.59 -4.39
N THR A 10 25.17 -37.55 -5.08
CA THR A 10 24.83 -36.45 -5.98
C THR A 10 23.58 -35.76 -5.45
N LEU A 11 23.80 -34.76 -4.61
CA LEU A 11 22.86 -33.68 -4.35
C LEU A 11 22.50 -33.05 -5.70
N ALA A 12 21.39 -33.47 -6.30
CA ALA A 12 20.70 -32.62 -7.25
C ALA A 12 20.03 -31.52 -6.42
N LEU A 13 20.74 -30.42 -6.24
CA LEU A 13 20.15 -29.19 -5.74
C LEU A 13 18.95 -28.88 -6.63
N VAL A 14 17.76 -29.05 -6.05
CA VAL A 14 16.51 -28.48 -6.53
C VAL A 14 16.72 -26.97 -6.55
N GLY A 15 17.23 -26.46 -7.66
CA GLY A 15 17.20 -25.05 -7.99
C GLY A 15 15.75 -24.69 -8.30
N CYS A 16 14.94 -24.50 -7.26
CA CYS A 16 13.73 -23.70 -7.38
C CYS A 16 14.19 -22.36 -7.98
N PRO A 17 13.73 -21.96 -9.17
CA PRO A 17 13.87 -20.59 -9.58
C PRO A 17 13.06 -19.79 -8.56
N LYS A 18 13.75 -19.26 -7.54
CA LYS A 18 13.21 -18.16 -6.77
C LYS A 18 12.99 -17.11 -7.84
N GLN A 19 11.73 -16.94 -8.25
CA GLN A 19 11.35 -15.81 -9.05
C GLN A 19 11.65 -14.60 -8.18
N MET A 20 12.89 -14.11 -8.30
CA MET A 20 13.20 -12.74 -7.97
C MET A 20 12.40 -11.97 -9.02
N GLU A 21 11.15 -11.68 -8.68
CA GLU A 21 10.51 -10.48 -9.20
C GLU A 21 11.53 -9.38 -8.94
N THR A 22 12.23 -8.99 -9.99
CA THR A 22 13.03 -7.79 -10.03
C THR A 22 12.06 -6.64 -9.85
N ARG A 23 11.61 -6.44 -8.61
CA ARG A 23 10.83 -5.28 -8.20
C ARG A 23 11.81 -4.12 -8.29
N VAL A 24 11.74 -3.43 -9.42
CA VAL A 24 12.51 -2.23 -9.67
C VAL A 24 12.21 -1.28 -8.52
N ALA A 25 13.22 -0.90 -7.74
CA ALA A 25 13.06 -0.05 -6.57
C ALA A 25 12.27 1.25 -6.88
N GLY A 26 12.33 1.73 -8.13
CA GLY A 26 11.52 2.85 -8.61
C GLY A 26 10.01 2.59 -8.67
N SER A 27 9.56 1.34 -8.87
CA SER A 27 8.13 1.06 -9.02
C SER A 27 7.32 1.32 -7.75
N ASP A 28 7.90 1.12 -6.57
CA ASP A 28 7.19 1.35 -5.30
C ASP A 28 7.22 2.85 -4.92
N ASP A 29 8.29 3.58 -5.26
CA ASP A 29 8.35 5.04 -5.10
C ASP A 29 7.42 5.76 -6.09
N ASP A 30 7.30 5.27 -7.32
CA ASP A 30 6.34 5.75 -8.31
C ASP A 30 4.89 5.50 -7.85
N GLN A 31 4.64 4.34 -7.23
CA GLN A 31 3.34 4.02 -6.61
C GLN A 31 3.03 4.98 -5.46
N LEU A 32 3.99 5.22 -4.55
CA LEU A 32 3.82 6.17 -3.45
C LEU A 32 3.46 7.56 -3.97
N THR A 33 4.19 8.05 -4.97
CA THR A 33 3.92 9.35 -5.60
C THR A 33 2.52 9.39 -6.22
N THR A 34 2.10 8.30 -6.86
CA THR A 34 0.75 8.17 -7.45
C THR A 34 -0.34 8.24 -6.37
N TYR A 35 -0.16 7.51 -5.27
CA TYR A 35 -1.13 7.54 -4.16
C TYR A 35 -1.18 8.90 -3.47
N GLU A 36 -0.05 9.57 -3.28
CA GLU A 36 0.02 10.92 -2.72
C GLU A 36 -0.69 11.93 -3.63
N ALA A 37 -0.44 11.89 -4.93
CA ALA A 37 -1.14 12.73 -5.90
C ALA A 37 -2.65 12.49 -5.89
N ARG A 38 -3.07 11.22 -5.76
CA ARG A 38 -4.49 10.86 -5.66
C ARG A 38 -5.14 11.36 -4.38
N LEU A 39 -4.45 11.28 -3.24
CA LEU A 39 -4.94 11.85 -1.97
C LEU A 39 -5.13 13.35 -2.09
N GLU A 40 -4.21 14.06 -2.74
CA GLU A 40 -4.32 15.50 -2.95
C GLU A 40 -5.48 15.87 -3.88
N GLU A 41 -5.69 15.11 -4.95
CA GLU A 41 -6.86 15.27 -5.83
C GLU A 41 -8.17 15.10 -5.03
N LEU A 42 -8.26 14.05 -4.21
CA LEU A 42 -9.44 13.79 -3.38
C LEU A 42 -9.64 14.90 -2.34
N ARG A 43 -8.57 15.39 -1.72
CA ARG A 43 -8.62 16.53 -0.81
C ARG A 43 -9.17 17.77 -1.50
N SER A 44 -8.62 18.12 -2.67
CA SER A 44 -9.06 19.25 -3.48
C SER A 44 -10.54 19.15 -3.86
N ARG A 45 -11.01 17.95 -4.23
CA ARG A 45 -12.44 17.69 -4.49
C ARG A 45 -13.31 17.90 -3.25
N GLY A 46 -12.80 17.55 -2.07
CA GLY A 46 -13.45 17.75 -0.78
C GLY A 46 -13.62 19.22 -0.40
N GLU A 47 -12.66 20.05 -0.82
CA GLU A 47 -12.64 21.50 -0.54
C GLU A 47 -13.45 22.32 -1.55
N ALA A 48 -13.76 21.78 -2.74
CA ALA A 48 -14.44 22.48 -3.84
C ALA A 48 -15.87 23.02 -3.54
N GLY A 49 -16.42 22.78 -2.34
CA GLY A 49 -17.74 23.29 -1.93
C GLY A 49 -18.91 22.57 -2.60
N ASN A 50 -20.06 22.51 -1.93
CA ASN A 50 -21.31 21.92 -2.44
C ASN A 50 -21.36 20.40 -2.68
N LEU A 51 -20.51 19.59 -2.03
CA LEU A 51 -20.69 18.14 -2.06
C LEU A 51 -21.97 17.72 -1.33
N SER A 52 -22.79 16.89 -2.00
CA SER A 52 -23.91 16.19 -1.36
C SER A 52 -23.39 15.24 -0.27
N CYS A 53 -24.27 14.79 0.62
CA CYS A 53 -23.85 13.83 1.66
C CYS A 53 -23.34 12.51 1.03
N SER A 54 -24.01 12.03 -0.02
CA SER A 54 -23.56 10.86 -0.79
C SER A 54 -22.15 11.05 -1.38
N ASP A 55 -21.87 12.23 -1.93
CA ASP A 55 -20.54 12.53 -2.49
C ASP A 55 -19.48 12.61 -1.40
N ARG A 56 -19.80 13.14 -0.22
CA ARG A 56 -18.90 13.17 0.95
C ARG A 56 -18.54 11.77 1.42
N CYS A 57 -19.51 10.87 1.50
CA CYS A 57 -19.28 9.48 1.89
C CYS A 57 -18.52 8.69 0.82
N THR A 58 -18.78 8.97 -0.45
CA THR A 58 -17.98 8.44 -1.57
C THR A 58 -16.53 8.91 -1.48
N LEU A 59 -16.30 10.19 -1.20
CA LEU A 59 -14.97 10.76 -1.05
C LEU A 59 -14.23 10.18 0.16
N SER A 60 -14.92 9.96 1.28
CA SER A 60 -14.39 9.22 2.43
C SER A 60 -13.93 7.82 2.04
N THR A 61 -14.78 7.04 1.37
CA THR A 61 -14.45 5.68 0.91
C THR A 61 -13.22 5.68 0.01
N GLN A 62 -13.17 6.59 -0.97
CA GLN A 62 -12.04 6.72 -1.90
C GLN A 62 -10.76 7.12 -1.17
N THR A 63 -10.84 8.06 -0.23
CA THR A 63 -9.68 8.52 0.55
C THR A 63 -9.13 7.38 1.40
N CYS A 64 -10.00 6.65 2.11
CA CYS A 64 -9.59 5.53 2.94
C CYS A 64 -8.95 4.39 2.14
N ALA A 65 -9.50 4.03 0.98
CA ALA A 65 -8.91 3.00 0.12
C ALA A 65 -7.48 3.39 -0.33
N VAL A 66 -7.28 4.63 -0.79
CA VAL A 66 -5.94 5.10 -1.21
C VAL A 66 -4.99 5.16 -0.02
N SER A 67 -5.47 5.57 1.16
CA SER A 67 -4.66 5.58 2.38
C SER A 67 -4.22 4.18 2.80
N GLU A 68 -5.08 3.17 2.67
CA GLU A 68 -4.75 1.78 2.93
C GLU A 68 -3.71 1.24 1.95
N ASP A 69 -3.87 1.52 0.65
CA ASP A 69 -2.91 1.13 -0.39
C ASP A 69 -1.53 1.75 -0.12
N LEU A 70 -1.47 3.05 0.18
CA LEU A 70 -0.23 3.75 0.54
C LEU A 70 0.43 3.12 1.76
N CYS A 71 -0.34 2.88 2.83
CA CYS A 71 0.17 2.21 4.03
C CYS A 71 0.62 0.76 3.75
N GLY A 72 0.00 0.09 2.79
CA GLY A 72 0.41 -1.22 2.30
C GLY A 72 1.79 -1.18 1.63
N VAL A 73 2.14 -0.10 0.93
CA VAL A 73 3.51 0.12 0.44
C VAL A 73 4.46 0.32 1.61
N VAL A 74 4.13 1.20 2.56
CA VAL A 74 4.97 1.47 3.74
C VAL A 74 5.27 0.19 4.53
N ALA A 75 4.29 -0.68 4.72
CA ALA A 75 4.47 -1.95 5.43
C ALA A 75 5.45 -2.92 4.76
N ARG A 76 5.67 -2.79 3.44
CA ARG A 76 6.65 -3.60 2.70
C ARG A 76 8.09 -3.10 2.83
N HIS A 77 8.28 -1.87 3.33
CA HIS A 77 9.58 -1.19 3.46
C HIS A 77 9.82 -0.71 4.89
N PRO A 78 9.85 -1.63 5.90
CA PRO A 78 9.98 -1.26 7.31
C PRO A 78 11.32 -0.58 7.66
N GLU A 79 12.35 -0.77 6.84
CA GLU A 79 13.66 -0.13 6.98
C GLU A 79 13.65 1.36 6.63
N ARG A 80 12.64 1.83 5.88
CA ARG A 80 12.53 3.22 5.46
C ARG A 80 11.79 4.07 6.48
N THR A 81 12.56 4.85 7.25
CA THR A 81 12.04 5.68 8.33
C THR A 81 11.25 6.91 7.89
N ASP A 82 11.33 7.29 6.62
CA ASP A 82 10.60 8.43 6.06
C ASP A 82 9.16 8.08 5.61
N LEU A 83 8.84 6.79 5.50
CA LEU A 83 7.53 6.31 5.04
C LEU A 83 6.44 6.23 6.14
N PRO A 84 6.73 5.83 7.41
CA PRO A 84 5.71 5.79 8.46
C PRO A 84 4.94 7.10 8.66
N PRO A 85 5.58 8.30 8.65
CA PRO A 85 4.84 9.56 8.73
C PRO A 85 3.88 9.79 7.56
N ARG A 86 4.18 9.28 6.36
CA ARG A 86 3.30 9.41 5.18
C ARG A 86 2.03 8.57 5.34
N CYS A 87 2.17 7.33 5.80
CA CYS A 87 1.02 6.47 6.13
C CYS A 87 0.15 7.09 7.25
N ALA A 88 0.77 7.67 8.29
CA ALA A 88 0.03 8.35 9.35
C ALA A 88 -0.85 9.50 8.79
N ARG A 89 -0.29 10.39 7.97
CA ARG A 89 -1.03 11.50 7.33
C ARG A 89 -2.15 11.01 6.41
N ALA A 90 -1.92 9.93 5.67
CA ALA A 90 -2.94 9.33 4.83
C ALA A 90 -4.12 8.81 5.68
N ARG A 91 -3.83 8.14 6.80
CA ARG A 91 -4.86 7.67 7.74
C ARG A 91 -5.62 8.80 8.42
N GLU A 92 -4.95 9.89 8.77
CA GLU A 92 -5.60 11.10 9.28
C GLU A 92 -6.60 11.67 8.26
N SER A 93 -6.24 11.70 6.98
CA SER A 93 -7.13 12.16 5.90
C SER A 93 -8.37 11.27 5.74
N CYS A 94 -8.20 9.95 5.87
CA CYS A 94 -9.31 8.99 5.90
C CYS A 94 -10.23 9.24 7.11
N ALA A 95 -9.66 9.42 8.31
CA ALA A 95 -10.44 9.68 9.51
C ALA A 95 -11.24 10.98 9.40
N GLU A 96 -10.63 12.06 8.91
CA GLU A 96 -11.28 13.36 8.72
C GLU A 96 -12.45 13.27 7.74
N THR A 97 -12.24 12.65 6.59
CA THR A 97 -13.29 12.51 5.56
C THR A 97 -14.42 11.60 6.02
N THR A 98 -14.10 10.53 6.76
CA THR A 98 -15.10 9.65 7.41
C THR A 98 -15.94 10.42 8.40
N GLU A 99 -15.33 11.22 9.27
CA GLU A 99 -16.07 12.05 10.22
C GLU A 99 -16.97 13.07 9.51
N ARG A 100 -16.54 13.64 8.38
CA ARG A 100 -17.37 14.51 7.53
C ARG A 100 -18.57 13.77 6.93
N CYS A 101 -18.42 12.52 6.52
CA CYS A 101 -19.51 11.66 6.08
C CYS A 101 -20.49 11.36 7.22
N THR A 102 -20.00 10.81 8.34
CA THR A 102 -20.86 10.47 9.49
C THR A 102 -21.68 11.67 9.96
N ARG A 103 -21.08 12.86 10.06
CA ARG A 103 -21.81 14.09 10.43
C ARG A 103 -22.94 14.45 9.47
N CYS A 104 -22.79 14.18 8.17
CA CYS A 104 -23.86 14.48 7.21
C CYS A 104 -24.97 13.44 7.23
N GLU A 105 -24.66 12.18 7.51
CA GLU A 105 -25.66 11.11 7.64
C GLU A 105 -26.52 11.26 8.89
N THR A 106 -25.95 11.80 9.97
CA THR A 106 -26.67 12.02 11.24
C THR A 106 -27.53 13.29 11.28
N ARG A 107 -27.47 14.13 10.24
CA ARG A 107 -28.16 15.43 10.18
C ARG A 107 -29.45 15.34 9.38
#